data_AF-I7L4U8-F1
#
_entry.id   AF-I7L4U8-F1
#
_cell.length_a   1.000
_cell.length_b   1.000
_cell.length_c   1.000
_cell.angle_alpha   90.00
_cell.angle_beta   90.00
_cell.angle_gamma   90.00
#
_symmetry.space_group_name_H-M   'P 1'
#
loop_
_entity.id
_entity.type
_entity.pdbx_description
1 polymer ?
#
loop_
_entity_poly.entity_id
_entity_poly.type
_entity_poly.pdbx_seq_one_letter_code
_entity_poly.pdbx_strand_id
1 'polypeptide(L)'
;MVMWDVVLDPSASTLNRNWVWEDGSTFFNIPISNFPGWFFVVYVFMQIFALYISKANIKNRISSDYPAAYWYIAPAVYMMQGLSYVETAIIKHTHLEIWHYAGLIAVFTLCFVAWIGFILIQDHFKELNK
;
A
#
# COMPACT_ATOMS: atom_id res chain seq x y z
N MET A 1 -1.55 1.69 -1.72
CA MET A 1 -1.67 1.89 -3.18
C MET A 1 -0.31 2.14 -3.80
N VAL A 2 0.24 3.37 -3.84
CA VAL A 2 1.51 3.62 -4.58
C VAL A 2 2.68 2.72 -4.21
N MET A 3 2.89 2.45 -2.90
CA MET A 3 3.93 1.52 -2.46
C MET A 3 3.73 0.10 -3.02
N TRP A 4 2.48 -0.32 -3.19
CA TRP A 4 2.13 -1.61 -3.78
C TRP A 4 2.35 -1.58 -5.29
N ASP A 5 1.98 -0.50 -5.97
CA ASP A 5 2.20 -0.33 -7.41
C ASP A 5 3.69 -0.41 -7.75
N VAL A 6 4.55 0.25 -6.96
CA VAL A 6 6.03 0.18 -7.14
C VAL A 6 6.55 -1.26 -7.02
N VAL A 7 5.93 -2.10 -6.19
CA VAL A 7 6.33 -3.51 -5.98
C VAL A 7 5.74 -4.44 -7.04
N LEU A 8 4.47 -4.24 -7.40
CA LEU A 8 3.70 -5.07 -8.33
C LEU A 8 4.09 -4.82 -9.79
N ASP A 9 4.15 -3.54 -10.19
CA ASP A 9 4.21 -3.11 -11.58
C ASP A 9 5.40 -3.67 -12.36
N PRO A 10 6.61 -3.84 -11.79
CA PRO A 10 7.72 -4.48 -12.51
C PRO A 10 7.37 -5.86 -13.08
N SER A 11 6.75 -6.70 -12.24
CA SER A 11 6.31 -8.04 -12.65
C SER A 11 5.11 -7.98 -13.60
N ALA A 12 4.15 -7.09 -13.32
CA ALA A 12 2.94 -6.96 -14.11
C ALA A 12 3.21 -6.41 -15.51
N SER A 13 4.18 -5.49 -15.64
CA SER A 13 4.67 -4.90 -16.87
C SER A 13 5.50 -5.86 -17.70
N THR A 14 6.59 -6.36 -17.09
CA THR A 14 7.68 -7.00 -17.85
C THR A 14 7.45 -8.50 -17.99
N LEU A 15 6.93 -9.17 -16.96
CA LEU A 15 6.76 -10.62 -16.96
C LEU A 15 5.38 -11.02 -17.46
N ASN A 16 4.34 -10.45 -16.84
CA ASN A 16 2.96 -10.84 -17.11
C ASN A 16 2.35 -10.10 -18.29
N ARG A 17 2.93 -8.95 -18.69
CA ARG A 17 2.42 -8.07 -19.75
C ARG A 17 0.96 -7.66 -19.55
N ASN A 18 0.55 -7.53 -18.29
CA ASN A 18 -0.77 -7.04 -17.91
C ASN A 18 -0.95 -5.56 -18.26
N TRP A 19 0.15 -4.80 -18.20
CA TRP A 19 0.21 -3.39 -18.55
C TRP A 19 1.42 -3.20 -19.47
N VAL A 20 1.17 -2.74 -20.70
CA VAL A 20 2.24 -2.46 -21.66
C VAL A 20 2.09 -1.01 -22.08
N TRP A 21 3.13 -0.22 -21.83
CA TRP A 21 3.18 1.19 -22.22
C TRP A 21 3.99 1.35 -23.50
N GLU A 22 3.54 2.25 -24.37
CA GLU A 22 4.27 2.62 -25.60
C GLU A 22 5.56 3.37 -25.23
N ASP A 23 5.45 4.38 -24.35
CA ASP A 23 6.57 5.20 -23.88
C ASP A 23 7.01 4.78 -22.46
N GLY A 24 7.48 3.54 -22.32
CA GLY A 24 8.03 3.03 -21.07
C GLY A 24 9.33 3.72 -20.63
N SER A 25 9.67 3.63 -19.35
CA SER A 25 10.96 4.13 -18.83
C SER A 25 11.97 2.99 -18.59
N THR A 26 13.20 3.34 -18.20
CA THR A 26 14.21 2.37 -17.77
C THR A 26 13.82 1.61 -16.51
N PHE A 27 12.83 2.09 -15.76
CA PHE A 27 12.25 1.39 -14.63
C PHE A 27 11.23 0.35 -15.13
N PHE A 28 11.72 -0.83 -15.50
CA PHE A 28 10.91 -2.00 -15.92
C PHE A 28 9.82 -1.69 -16.96
N ASN A 29 10.12 -0.78 -17.91
CA ASN A 29 9.21 -0.30 -18.96
C ASN A 29 7.96 0.42 -18.45
N ILE A 30 7.95 0.87 -17.18
CA ILE A 30 6.85 1.61 -16.58
C ILE A 30 7.17 3.10 -16.66
N PRO A 31 6.29 3.97 -17.17
CA PRO A 31 6.50 5.41 -17.13
C PRO A 31 6.65 5.91 -15.69
N ILE A 32 7.67 6.72 -15.41
CA ILE A 32 7.91 7.24 -14.05
C ILE A 32 6.71 8.06 -13.56
N SER A 33 5.96 8.68 -14.48
CA SER A 33 4.73 9.44 -14.21
C SER A 33 3.58 8.59 -13.64
N ASN A 34 3.61 7.26 -13.78
CA ASN A 34 2.58 6.35 -13.26
C ASN A 34 2.43 6.47 -11.73
N PHE A 35 3.55 6.46 -11.00
CA PHE A 35 3.55 6.50 -9.53
C PHE A 35 3.03 7.82 -8.93
N PRO A 36 3.52 9.02 -9.34
CA PRO A 36 2.94 10.27 -8.87
C PRO A 36 1.49 10.45 -9.37
N GLY A 37 1.13 9.88 -10.52
CA GLY A 37 -0.25 9.83 -11.00
C GLY A 37 -1.17 9.11 -10.01
N TRP A 38 -0.83 7.86 -9.65
CA TRP A 38 -1.58 7.09 -8.66
C TRP A 38 -1.58 7.74 -7.27
N PHE A 39 -0.45 8.35 -6.87
CA PHE A 39 -0.39 9.13 -5.63
C PHE A 39 -1.40 10.27 -5.65
N PHE A 40 -1.42 11.06 -6.72
CA PHE A 40 -2.28 12.22 -6.84
C PHE A 40 -3.76 11.82 -6.84
N VAL A 41 -4.14 10.77 -7.57
CA VAL A 41 -5.53 10.27 -7.59
C VAL A 41 -5.98 9.86 -6.19
N VAL A 42 -5.17 9.06 -5.47
CA VAL A 42 -5.49 8.63 -4.10
C VAL A 42 -5.55 9.82 -3.15
N TYR A 43 -4.61 10.77 -3.26
CA TYR A 43 -4.60 11.98 -2.46
C TYR A 43 -5.88 12.80 -2.66
N VAL A 44 -6.27 13.07 -3.91
CA VAL A 44 -7.49 13.83 -4.23
C VAL A 44 -8.74 13.10 -3.70
N PHE A 45 -8.82 11.78 -3.89
CA PHE A 45 -9.93 10.99 -3.37
C PHE A 45 -10.05 11.08 -1.85
N MET A 46 -8.93 10.91 -1.13
CA MET A 46 -8.89 11.02 0.33
C MET A 46 -9.20 12.45 0.80
N GLN A 47 -8.77 13.47 0.05
CA GLN A 47 -9.05 14.87 0.37
C GLN A 47 -10.54 15.20 0.24
N ILE A 48 -11.19 14.72 -0.83
CA ILE A 48 -12.65 14.86 -1.01
C ILE A 48 -13.39 14.13 0.11
N PHE A 49 -12.97 12.91 0.45
CA PHE A 49 -13.57 12.13 1.52
C PHE A 49 -13.41 12.79 2.90
N ALA A 50 -12.25 13.35 3.19
CA ALA A 50 -12.01 14.12 4.42
C ALA A 50 -12.89 15.38 4.49
N LEU A 51 -13.06 16.10 3.37
CA LEU A 51 -13.96 17.25 3.29
C LEU A 51 -15.43 16.83 3.49
N TYR A 52 -15.83 15.69 2.94
CA TYR A 52 -17.17 15.14 3.15
C TYR A 52 -17.43 14.82 4.63
N ILE A 53 -16.54 14.09 5.29
CA ILE A 53 -16.66 13.73 6.72
C ILE A 53 -16.70 14.99 7.59
N SER A 54 -15.81 15.96 7.33
CA SER A 54 -15.74 17.18 8.14
C SER A 54 -17.03 18.01 8.08
N LYS A 55 -17.68 18.08 6.91
CA LYS A 55 -18.96 18.78 6.75
C LYS A 55 -20.15 18.00 7.30
N ALA A 56 -20.14 16.68 7.19
CA ALA A 56 -21.27 15.85 7.58
C ALA A 56 -21.37 15.61 9.10
N ASN A 57 -20.45 16.14 9.90
CA ASN A 57 -20.38 15.98 11.37
C ASN A 57 -20.43 14.51 11.83
N ILE A 58 -19.93 13.60 10.98
CA ILE A 58 -19.94 12.13 11.20
C ILE A 58 -18.78 11.69 12.10
N LYS A 59 -17.85 12.60 12.42
CA LYS A 59 -16.61 12.30 13.15
C LYS A 59 -16.86 11.54 14.48
N ASN A 60 -17.91 11.90 15.21
CA ASN A 60 -18.26 11.26 16.49
C ASN A 60 -18.95 9.89 16.32
N ARG A 61 -19.45 9.53 15.13
CA ARG A 61 -20.14 8.25 14.88
C ARG A 61 -19.20 7.12 14.45
N ILE A 62 -18.03 7.43 13.89
CA ILE A 62 -17.14 6.42 13.30
C ILE A 62 -16.21 5.79 14.34
N SER A 63 -15.81 6.52 15.38
CA SER A 63 -14.84 6.02 16.37
C SER A 63 -15.49 5.20 17.51
N SER A 64 -16.78 5.37 17.80
CA SER A 64 -17.47 4.68 18.90
C SER A 64 -18.06 3.32 18.54
N ASP A 65 -18.39 3.10 17.27
CA ASP A 65 -19.29 2.01 16.88
C ASP A 65 -18.55 0.74 16.40
N TYR A 66 -17.24 0.83 16.16
CA TYR A 66 -16.45 -0.28 15.62
C TYR A 66 -15.36 -0.78 16.60
N PRO A 67 -15.21 -2.11 16.76
CA PRO A 67 -14.17 -2.68 17.61
C PRO A 67 -12.77 -2.45 17.02
N ALA A 68 -11.73 -2.47 17.85
CA ALA A 68 -10.34 -2.31 17.42
C ALA A 68 -9.93 -3.26 16.28
N ALA A 69 -10.47 -4.49 16.28
CA ALA A 69 -10.26 -5.50 15.24
C ALA A 69 -10.57 -4.98 13.82
N TYR A 70 -11.59 -4.13 13.66
CA TYR A 70 -11.97 -3.55 12.37
C TYR A 70 -10.83 -2.73 11.77
N TRP A 71 -10.17 -1.91 12.59
CA TRP A 71 -9.11 -1.00 12.14
C TRP A 71 -7.84 -1.75 11.73
N TYR A 72 -7.59 -2.93 12.31
CA TYR A 72 -6.44 -3.77 11.96
C TYR A 72 -6.56 -4.45 10.60
N ILE A 73 -7.74 -4.48 9.97
CA ILE A 73 -7.94 -5.13 8.67
C ILE A 73 -7.02 -4.51 7.61
N ALA A 74 -6.97 -3.18 7.52
CA ALA A 74 -6.18 -2.48 6.52
C ALA A 74 -4.66 -2.78 6.64
N PRO A 75 -3.99 -2.56 7.78
CA PRO A 75 -2.58 -2.90 7.92
C PRO A 75 -2.32 -4.40 7.78
N ALA A 76 -3.24 -5.28 8.20
CA ALA A 76 -3.09 -6.72 7.99
C ALA A 76 -3.06 -7.10 6.50
N VAL A 77 -3.96 -6.55 5.68
CA VAL A 77 -3.96 -6.80 4.23
C VAL A 77 -2.66 -6.33 3.59
N TYR A 78 -2.18 -5.13 3.93
CA TYR A 78 -0.92 -4.63 3.39
C TYR A 78 0.30 -5.41 3.89
N MET A 79 0.29 -5.88 5.14
CA MET A 79 1.33 -6.77 5.66
C MET A 79 1.36 -8.10 4.91
N MET A 80 0.20 -8.75 4.73
CA MET A 80 0.10 -10.00 3.96
C MET A 80 0.62 -9.82 2.53
N GLN A 81 0.24 -8.72 1.89
CA GLN A 81 0.70 -8.43 0.54
C GLN A 81 2.21 -8.19 0.48
N GLY A 82 2.76 -7.44 1.44
CA GLY A 82 4.21 -7.21 1.54
C GLY A 82 4.99 -8.51 1.75
N LEU A 83 4.54 -9.35 2.68
CA LEU A 83 5.16 -10.64 2.98
C LEU A 83 5.15 -11.58 1.77
N SER A 84 4.08 -11.59 0.97
CA SER A 84 4.01 -12.38 -0.27
C SER A 84 5.12 -12.01 -1.27
N TYR A 85 5.48 -10.73 -1.38
CA TYR A 85 6.60 -10.31 -2.24
C TYR A 85 7.97 -10.65 -1.64
N VAL A 86 8.11 -10.56 -0.31
CA VAL A 86 9.33 -10.99 0.39
C VAL A 86 9.55 -12.49 0.21
N GLU A 87 8.51 -13.30 0.36
CA GLU A 87 8.53 -14.73 0.08
C GLU A 87 8.93 -15.00 -1.37
N THR A 88 8.28 -14.31 -2.32
CA THR A 88 8.56 -14.47 -3.75
C THR A 88 10.02 -14.13 -4.08
N ALA A 89 10.58 -13.10 -3.45
CA ALA A 89 11.98 -12.71 -3.60
C ALA A 89 12.98 -13.78 -3.13
N ILE A 90 12.59 -14.64 -2.17
CA ILE A 90 13.43 -15.71 -1.64
C ILE A 90 13.26 -17.00 -2.47
N ILE A 91 12.04 -17.31 -2.89
CA ILE A 91 11.70 -18.59 -3.53
C ILE A 91 12.01 -18.57 -5.04
N LYS A 92 11.84 -17.44 -5.72
CA LYS A 92 12.01 -17.40 -7.18
C LYS A 92 13.48 -17.35 -7.55
N HIS A 93 13.86 -18.20 -8.50
CA HIS A 93 15.22 -18.29 -9.04
C HIS A 93 15.36 -17.70 -10.46
N THR A 94 14.28 -17.16 -11.03
CA THR A 94 14.25 -16.50 -12.35
C THR A 94 13.81 -15.06 -12.19
N HIS A 95 14.24 -14.16 -13.09
CA HIS A 95 13.94 -12.72 -13.03
C HIS A 95 14.28 -12.11 -11.66
N LEU A 96 15.46 -12.47 -11.14
CA LEU A 96 15.94 -12.11 -9.80
C LEU A 96 15.97 -10.61 -9.59
N GLU A 97 16.30 -9.85 -10.65
CA GLU A 97 16.30 -8.39 -10.65
C GLU A 97 14.93 -7.80 -10.30
N ILE A 98 13.83 -8.42 -10.75
CA ILE A 98 12.46 -7.98 -10.46
C ILE A 98 12.07 -8.41 -9.04
N TRP A 99 12.26 -9.69 -8.70
CA TRP A 99 11.76 -10.21 -7.42
C TRP A 99 12.57 -9.73 -6.23
N HIS A 100 13.90 -9.62 -6.32
CA HIS A 100 14.71 -9.03 -5.25
C HIS A 100 14.39 -7.55 -5.05
N TYR A 101 14.19 -6.81 -6.14
CA TYR A 101 13.73 -5.41 -6.07
C TYR A 101 12.38 -5.33 -5.35
N ALA A 102 11.40 -6.11 -5.79
CA ALA A 102 10.06 -6.15 -5.21
C ALA A 102 10.09 -6.50 -3.72
N GLY A 103 10.85 -7.52 -3.33
CA GLY A 103 11.00 -7.93 -1.93
C GLY A 103 11.64 -6.84 -1.08
N LEU A 104 12.74 -6.23 -1.54
CA LEU A 104 13.43 -5.16 -0.81
C LEU A 104 12.50 -3.96 -0.58
N ILE A 105 11.83 -3.48 -1.62
CA ILE A 105 10.90 -2.37 -1.51
C ILE A 105 9.71 -2.74 -0.63
N ALA A 106 9.17 -3.96 -0.73
CA ALA A 106 8.07 -4.42 0.11
C ALA A 106 8.41 -4.39 1.61
N VAL A 107 9.64 -4.76 2.00
CA VAL A 107 10.09 -4.66 3.41
C VAL A 107 10.04 -3.21 3.90
N PHE A 108 10.67 -2.29 3.16
CA PHE A 108 10.82 -0.89 3.61
C PHE A 108 9.57 -0.04 3.42
N THR A 109 8.58 -0.51 2.66
CA THR A 109 7.36 0.25 2.37
C THR A 109 6.13 -0.46 2.93
N LEU A 110 5.67 -1.54 2.30
CA LEU A 110 4.45 -2.26 2.67
C LEU A 110 4.50 -2.79 4.11
N CYS A 111 5.52 -3.59 4.43
CA CYS A 111 5.64 -4.21 5.75
C CYS A 111 5.90 -3.15 6.84
N PHE A 112 6.82 -2.22 6.58
CA PHE A 112 7.16 -1.17 7.54
C PHE A 112 5.98 -0.24 7.84
N VAL A 113 5.26 0.24 6.82
CA VAL A 113 4.09 1.12 7.03
C VAL A 113 2.92 0.36 7.64
N ALA A 114 2.69 -0.90 7.26
CA ALA A 114 1.69 -1.73 7.91
C ALA A 114 1.98 -1.90 9.40
N TRP A 115 3.25 -2.15 9.76
CA TRP A 115 3.71 -2.25 11.15
C TRP A 115 3.45 -0.98 11.95
N ILE A 116 3.77 0.20 11.38
CA ILE A 116 3.42 1.49 11.98
C ILE A 116 1.91 1.61 12.17
N GLY A 117 1.11 1.18 11.19
CA GLY A 117 -0.35 1.16 11.29
C GLY A 117 -0.85 0.34 12.47
N PHE A 118 -0.28 -0.85 12.70
CA PHE A 118 -0.59 -1.66 13.88
C PHE A 118 -0.30 -0.91 15.20
N ILE A 119 0.87 -0.27 15.31
CA ILE A 119 1.26 0.48 16.51
C ILE A 119 0.29 1.65 16.76
N LEU A 120 0.01 2.45 15.74
CA LEU A 120 -0.86 3.62 15.86
C LEU A 120 -2.28 3.25 16.31
N ILE A 121 -2.84 2.16 15.77
CA ILE A 121 -4.16 1.66 16.20
C ILE A 121 -4.09 1.19 17.65
N GLN A 122 -3.05 0.43 18.01
CA GLN A 122 -2.89 -0.08 19.37
C GLN A 122 -2.81 1.06 20.39
N ASP A 123 -2.06 2.11 20.10
CA ASP A 123 -1.89 3.25 20.99
C ASP A 123 -3.17 4.07 21.11
N HIS A 124 -3.90 4.29 20.01
CA HIS A 124 -5.20 4.95 20.04
C HIS A 124 -6.20 4.24 20.96
N PHE A 125 -6.33 2.92 20.87
CA PHE A 125 -7.24 2.16 21.74
C PHE A 125 -6.75 2.04 23.18
N LYS A 126 -5.44 2.10 23.44
CA LYS A 126 -4.94 2.20 24.83
C LYS A 126 -5.34 3.53 25.47
N GLU A 127 -5.31 4.63 24.72
CA GLU A 127 -5.71 5.95 25.21
C GLU A 127 -7.21 6.02 25.52
N LEU A 128 -8.06 5.38 24.71
CA LEU A 128 -9.51 5.34 24.94
C LEU A 128 -9.94 4.53 26.19
N ASN A 129 -9.09 3.60 26.65
CA ASN A 129 -9.36 2.74 27.79
C ASN A 129 -8.74 3.23 29.11
N LYS A 130 -8.10 4.41 29.11
CA LYS A 130 -7.60 5.09 30.31
C LYS A 130 -8.66 6.03 30.87
#